data_AF-A0A1Q9TWB1-F1
#
_entry.id   AF-A0A1Q9TWB1-F1
#
_cell.length_a   1.000
_cell.length_b   1.000
_cell.length_c   1.000
_cell.angle_alpha   90.00
_cell.angle_beta   90.00
_cell.angle_gamma   90.00
#
_symmetry.space_group_name_H-M   'P 1'
#
loop_
_entity.id
_entity.type
_entity.pdbx_description
1 polymer ?
#
loop_
_entity_poly.entity_id
_entity_poly.type
_entity_poly.pdbx_seq_one_letter_code
_entity_poly.pdbx_strand_id
1 'polypeptide(L)'
;MSGFSLTEAQAGVDGNMFRLIDPAEIPTPAGDAGALEQAAADLRSGGEEILELAEGAESTWMGLSAHYEAPESGELLAAMGPTVEKAEGVESDLSTVAGALDDFASAIRTAKSSLNALRAHAEELRSEVDADSAIWWLKKPSAVIENKDLKDAVNRAWQAYNDAETDCANAISALCGARPTSRPTSTPVG
;
A
#
# COMPACT_ATOMS: atom_id res chain seq x y z
N MET A 1 -17.79 17.97 -4.53
CA MET A 1 -16.90 16.86 -4.17
C MET A 1 -16.93 15.89 -5.33
N SER A 2 -15.96 16.04 -6.25
CA SER A 2 -15.82 15.14 -7.40
C SER A 2 -15.54 13.75 -6.86
N GLY A 3 -16.39 12.79 -7.23
CA GLY A 3 -16.26 11.41 -6.79
C GLY A 3 -14.86 10.90 -7.10
N PHE A 4 -14.24 10.27 -6.11
CA PHE A 4 -13.10 9.40 -6.30
C PHE A 4 -13.58 8.28 -7.22
N SER A 5 -13.40 8.45 -8.53
CA SER A 5 -13.69 7.40 -9.49
C SER A 5 -12.63 6.33 -9.24
N LEU A 6 -13.01 5.27 -8.52
CA LEU A 6 -12.22 4.05 -8.43
C LEU A 6 -11.96 3.62 -9.88
N THR A 7 -10.72 3.79 -10.33
CA THR A 7 -10.23 3.10 -11.52
C THR A 7 -10.60 1.64 -11.33
N GLU A 8 -11.38 1.08 -12.26
CA GLU A 8 -11.75 -0.33 -12.21
C GLU A 8 -10.46 -1.16 -12.05
N ALA A 9 -10.40 -2.01 -11.03
CA ALA A 9 -9.18 -2.74 -10.70
C ALA A 9 -8.73 -3.53 -11.93
N GLN A 10 -7.61 -3.13 -12.55
CA GLN A 10 -7.10 -3.81 -13.72
C GLN A 10 -6.80 -5.26 -13.34
N ALA A 11 -7.33 -6.21 -14.11
CA ALA A 11 -6.84 -7.57 -14.04
C ALA A 11 -5.39 -7.60 -14.56
N GLY A 12 -4.59 -8.58 -14.11
CA GLY A 12 -3.32 -8.88 -14.76
C GLY A 12 -3.53 -9.29 -16.23
N VAL A 13 -2.44 -9.60 -16.93
CA VAL A 13 -2.52 -10.08 -18.31
C VAL A 13 -3.06 -11.51 -18.37
N ASP A 14 -3.72 -11.85 -19.47
CA ASP A 14 -4.27 -13.19 -19.67
C ASP A 14 -3.17 -14.27 -19.64
N GLY A 15 -3.49 -15.45 -19.10
CA GLY A 15 -2.55 -16.56 -18.97
C GLY A 15 -2.37 -17.45 -20.22
N ASN A 16 -2.99 -17.10 -21.35
CA ASN A 16 -2.87 -17.91 -22.56
C ASN A 16 -1.50 -17.71 -23.21
N MET A 17 -0.62 -18.70 -23.06
CA MET A 17 0.72 -18.67 -23.67
C MET A 17 0.72 -18.61 -25.20
N PHE A 18 -0.38 -18.98 -25.86
CA PHE A 18 -0.53 -18.95 -27.32
C PHE A 18 -1.09 -17.63 -27.84
N ARG A 19 -1.43 -16.69 -26.95
CA ARG A 19 -1.73 -15.30 -27.29
C ARG A 19 -0.48 -14.49 -26.99
N LEU A 20 0.05 -13.81 -28.01
CA LEU A 20 1.18 -12.91 -27.82
C LEU A 20 0.75 -11.78 -26.88
N ILE A 21 1.58 -11.47 -25.90
CA ILE A 21 1.31 -10.38 -24.95
C ILE A 21 1.18 -9.05 -25.69
N ASP A 22 0.17 -8.25 -25.33
CA ASP A 22 0.05 -6.88 -25.79
C ASP A 22 0.63 -5.92 -24.73
N PRO A 23 1.66 -5.11 -25.04
CA PRO A 23 2.18 -4.08 -24.15
C PRO A 23 1.11 -3.15 -23.56
N ALA A 24 0.03 -2.90 -24.32
CA ALA A 24 -1.08 -2.07 -23.88
C ALA A 24 -1.99 -2.76 -22.84
N GLU A 25 -1.96 -4.09 -22.76
CA GLU A 25 -2.70 -4.87 -21.75
C GLU A 25 -1.95 -4.97 -20.42
N ILE A 26 -0.66 -4.60 -20.37
CA ILE A 26 0.12 -4.63 -19.13
C ILE A 26 -0.40 -3.53 -18.19
N PRO A 27 -0.80 -3.86 -16.95
CA PRO A 27 -1.43 -2.92 -16.05
C PRO A 27 -0.46 -1.82 -15.61
N THR A 28 -1.03 -0.69 -15.17
CA THR A 28 -0.27 0.46 -14.67
C THR A 28 -0.63 0.72 -13.22
N PRO A 29 0.32 0.61 -12.28
CA PRO A 29 0.06 0.87 -10.87
C PRO A 29 -0.48 2.28 -10.66
N ALA A 30 -1.64 2.37 -10.01
CA ALA A 30 -2.21 3.61 -9.56
C ALA A 30 -1.51 4.09 -8.27
N GLY A 31 -1.75 5.35 -7.91
CA GLY A 31 -1.26 5.92 -6.65
C GLY A 31 -0.02 6.81 -6.80
N ASP A 32 0.10 7.72 -5.84
CA ASP A 32 1.18 8.68 -5.70
C ASP A 32 2.02 8.31 -4.48
N ALA A 33 3.19 7.71 -4.74
CA ALA A 33 4.10 7.27 -3.69
C ALA A 33 4.62 8.46 -2.85
N GLY A 34 4.81 9.63 -3.45
CA GLY A 34 5.28 10.80 -2.71
C GLY A 34 4.20 11.37 -1.79
N ALA A 35 2.95 11.37 -2.23
CA ALA A 35 1.82 11.75 -1.38
C ALA A 35 1.63 10.80 -0.20
N LEU A 36 1.83 9.49 -0.39
CA LEU A 36 1.75 8.49 0.68
C LEU A 36 2.86 8.66 1.72
N GLU A 37 4.10 8.88 1.28
CA GLU A 37 5.22 9.16 2.19
C GLU A 37 5.03 10.46 2.97
N GLN A 38 4.50 11.50 2.31
CA GLN A 38 4.18 12.74 3.01
C GLN A 38 3.11 12.49 4.08
N ALA A 39 2.04 11.76 3.74
CA ALA A 39 1.03 11.39 4.72
C ALA A 39 1.61 10.56 5.87
N ALA A 40 2.52 9.62 5.59
CA ALA A 40 3.21 8.84 6.61
C ALA A 40 4.06 9.72 7.54
N ALA A 41 4.79 10.69 6.98
CA ALA A 41 5.56 11.65 7.76
C ALA A 41 4.67 12.53 8.65
N ASP A 42 3.56 13.03 8.10
CA ASP A 42 2.60 13.87 8.84
C ASP A 42 1.95 13.08 9.99
N LEU A 43 1.63 11.79 9.79
CA LEU A 43 1.07 10.93 10.85
C LEU A 43 2.05 10.70 11.99
N ARG A 44 3.33 10.48 11.69
CA ARG A 44 4.38 10.33 12.72
C ARG A 44 4.55 11.62 13.52
N SER A 45 4.70 12.75 12.83
CA SER A 45 4.82 14.07 13.47
C SER A 45 3.62 14.36 14.37
N GLY A 46 2.40 14.10 13.88
CA GLY A 46 1.19 14.31 14.68
C GLY A 46 1.09 13.40 15.90
N GLY A 47 1.54 12.13 15.80
CA GLY A 47 1.62 11.21 16.93
C GLY A 47 2.61 11.66 17.99
N GLU A 48 3.82 12.05 17.59
CA GLU A 48 4.85 12.60 18.47
C GLU A 48 4.35 13.88 19.18
N GLU A 49 3.73 14.82 18.45
CA GLU A 49 3.16 16.04 19.02
C GLU A 49 2.08 15.75 20.08
N ILE A 50 1.21 14.77 19.85
CA ILE A 50 0.17 14.38 20.82
C ILE A 50 0.80 13.83 22.10
N LEU A 51 1.82 12.98 21.97
CA LEU A 51 2.54 12.42 23.12
C LEU A 51 3.26 13.51 23.91
N GLU A 52 4.02 14.38 23.24
CA GLU A 52 4.72 15.50 23.87
C GLU A 52 3.76 16.43 24.63
N LEU A 53 2.57 16.71 24.07
CA LEU A 53 1.55 17.50 24.74
C LEU A 53 1.01 16.80 26.00
N ALA A 54 0.83 15.49 25.97
CA ALA A 54 0.36 14.71 27.12
C ALA A 54 1.41 14.69 28.25
N GLU A 55 2.66 14.41 27.92
CA GLU A 55 3.79 14.43 28.86
C GLU A 55 4.01 15.83 29.45
N GLY A 56 3.94 16.87 28.61
CA GLY A 56 4.04 18.26 29.03
C GLY A 56 2.92 18.69 29.98
N ALA A 57 1.69 18.23 29.72
CA ALA A 57 0.56 18.43 30.62
C ALA A 57 0.78 17.71 31.95
N GLU A 58 1.19 16.44 31.93
CA GLU A 58 1.49 15.68 33.16
C GLU A 58 2.57 16.38 33.99
N SER A 59 3.68 16.76 33.37
CA SER A 59 4.77 17.49 34.01
C SER A 59 4.30 18.80 34.66
N THR A 60 3.48 19.57 33.94
CA THR A 60 2.91 20.83 34.45
C THR A 60 2.05 20.60 35.69
N TRP A 61 1.16 19.60 35.64
CA TRP A 61 0.28 19.26 36.77
C TRP A 61 1.05 18.72 37.97
N MET A 62 2.03 17.83 37.74
CA MET A 62 2.91 17.34 38.80
C MET A 62 3.72 18.47 39.45
N GLY A 63 4.17 19.47 38.68
CA GLY A 63 4.85 20.65 39.21
C GLY A 63 3.96 21.52 40.12
N LEU A 64 2.65 21.57 39.85
CA LEU A 64 1.67 22.28 40.68
C LEU A 64 1.30 21.54 41.96
N SER A 65 1.55 20.22 42.04
CA SER A 65 1.17 19.37 43.18
C SER A 65 1.71 19.84 44.52
N ALA A 66 2.87 20.51 44.54
CA ALA A 66 3.49 21.03 45.76
C ALA A 66 2.77 22.24 46.39
N HIS A 67 1.89 22.91 45.62
CA HIS A 67 1.21 24.15 46.04
C HIS A 67 -0.31 24.10 45.88
N TYR A 68 -0.83 23.03 45.28
CA TYR A 68 -2.26 22.84 45.02
C TYR A 68 -2.88 21.87 46.04
N GLU A 69 -3.54 22.42 47.06
CA GLU A 69 -4.18 21.67 48.13
C GLU A 69 -5.70 21.71 47.96
N ALA A 70 -6.27 20.59 47.51
CA ALA A 70 -7.71 20.38 47.38
C ALA A 70 -8.03 18.92 47.74
N PRO A 71 -9.23 18.59 48.27
CA PRO A 71 -9.61 17.21 48.56
C PRO A 71 -9.46 16.26 47.36
N GLU A 72 -9.65 16.78 46.14
CA GLU A 72 -9.62 16.02 44.89
C GLU A 72 -8.24 16.02 44.19
N SER A 73 -7.21 16.67 44.74
CA SER A 73 -5.92 16.85 44.05
C SER A 73 -5.21 15.53 43.72
N GLY A 74 -5.33 14.53 44.59
CA GLY A 74 -4.78 13.18 44.35
C GLY A 74 -5.48 12.44 43.20
N GLU A 75 -6.79 12.63 43.02
CA GLU A 75 -7.55 12.01 41.94
C GLU A 75 -7.21 12.66 40.59
N LEU A 76 -7.06 13.99 40.57
CA LEU A 76 -6.72 14.77 39.38
C LEU A 76 -5.29 14.47 38.90
N LEU A 77 -4.32 14.37 39.80
CA LEU A 77 -2.94 13.98 39.48
C LEU A 77 -2.85 12.53 39.01
N ALA A 78 -3.63 11.62 39.62
CA ALA A 78 -3.69 10.22 39.20
C ALA A 78 -4.30 10.05 37.80
N ALA A 79 -5.15 10.97 37.34
CA ALA A 79 -5.74 10.94 36.00
C ALA A 79 -4.75 11.30 34.87
N MET A 80 -3.60 11.89 35.18
CA MET A 80 -2.59 12.26 34.19
C MET A 80 -1.85 11.05 33.60
N GLY A 81 -1.49 10.06 34.43
CA GLY A 81 -0.83 8.84 33.96
C GLY A 81 -1.62 8.10 32.87
N PRO A 82 -2.92 7.79 33.09
CA PRO A 82 -3.77 7.20 32.05
C PRO A 82 -3.96 8.07 30.80
N THR A 83 -3.67 9.37 30.86
CA THR A 83 -3.72 10.27 29.70
C THR A 83 -2.48 10.12 28.84
N VAL A 84 -1.30 10.05 29.48
CA VAL A 84 -0.02 9.78 28.79
C VAL A 84 -0.05 8.40 28.15
N GLU A 85 -0.50 7.37 28.87
CA GLU A 85 -0.61 5.99 28.33
C GLU A 85 -1.51 5.92 27.08
N LYS A 86 -2.60 6.71 27.05
CA LYS A 86 -3.45 6.81 25.85
C LYS A 86 -2.76 7.55 24.70
N ALA A 87 -1.98 8.57 25.01
CA ALA A 87 -1.21 9.31 24.00
C ALA A 87 -0.12 8.43 23.38
N GLU A 88 0.58 7.62 24.18
CA GLU A 88 1.52 6.60 23.71
C GLU A 88 0.81 5.59 22.79
N GLY A 89 -0.39 5.15 23.15
CA GLY A 89 -1.21 4.28 22.30
C GLY A 89 -1.54 4.91 20.94
N VAL A 90 -1.94 6.19 20.94
CA VAL A 90 -2.24 6.92 19.70
C VAL A 90 -0.99 7.11 18.84
N GLU A 91 0.14 7.48 19.44
CA GLU A 91 1.42 7.61 18.72
C GLU A 91 1.81 6.29 18.04
N SER A 92 1.74 5.18 18.78
CA SER A 92 2.04 3.84 18.28
C SER A 92 1.11 3.42 17.13
N ASP A 93 -0.19 3.70 17.24
CA ASP A 93 -1.17 3.41 16.19
C ASP A 93 -0.88 4.23 14.92
N LEU A 94 -0.60 5.52 15.05
CA LEU A 94 -0.26 6.40 13.93
C LEU A 94 1.06 6.00 13.27
N SER A 95 2.06 5.61 14.06
CA SER A 95 3.34 5.09 13.58
C SER A 95 3.15 3.78 12.79
N THR A 96 2.24 2.91 13.24
CA THR A 96 1.87 1.68 12.53
C THR A 96 1.24 1.97 11.17
N VAL A 97 0.30 2.92 11.09
CA VAL A 97 -0.29 3.35 9.81
C VAL A 97 0.77 3.95 8.90
N ALA A 98 1.63 4.82 9.43
CA ALA A 98 2.69 5.46 8.66
C ALA A 98 3.64 4.42 8.04
N GLY A 99 4.04 3.39 8.79
CA GLY A 99 4.84 2.28 8.26
C GLY A 99 4.15 1.56 7.09
N ALA A 100 2.86 1.24 7.24
CA ALA A 100 2.10 0.58 6.18
C ALA A 100 1.95 1.44 4.91
N LEU A 101 1.85 2.77 5.05
CA LEU A 101 1.82 3.70 3.92
C LEU A 101 3.18 3.77 3.19
N ASP A 102 4.29 3.78 3.92
CA ASP A 102 5.64 3.78 3.33
C ASP A 102 5.96 2.46 2.59
N ASP A 103 5.53 1.33 3.14
CA ASP A 103 5.65 0.02 2.48
C ASP A 103 4.85 0.01 1.17
N PHE A 104 3.63 0.54 1.18
CA PHE A 104 2.82 0.63 -0.03
C PHE A 104 3.40 1.62 -1.05
N ALA A 105 3.92 2.77 -0.61
CA ALA A 105 4.63 3.72 -1.47
C ALA A 105 5.84 3.08 -2.17
N SER A 106 6.60 2.26 -1.43
CA SER A 106 7.72 1.49 -1.95
C SER A 106 7.27 0.43 -2.96
N ALA A 107 6.17 -0.26 -2.70
CA ALA A 107 5.56 -1.22 -3.61
C ALA A 107 5.08 -0.55 -4.92
N ILE A 108 4.48 0.65 -4.85
CA ILE A 108 4.09 1.43 -6.04
C ILE A 108 5.30 1.71 -6.94
N ARG A 109 6.43 2.17 -6.37
CA ARG A 109 7.64 2.47 -7.15
C ARG A 109 8.21 1.22 -7.80
N THR A 110 8.30 0.14 -7.03
CA THR A 110 8.80 -1.15 -7.50
C THR A 110 7.93 -1.65 -8.65
N ALA A 111 6.60 -1.66 -8.48
CA ALA A 111 5.66 -2.10 -9.49
C ALA A 111 5.73 -1.25 -10.76
N LYS A 112 5.81 0.09 -10.64
CA LYS A 112 5.95 1.00 -11.80
C LYS A 112 7.22 0.69 -12.58
N SER A 113 8.35 0.53 -11.89
CA SER A 113 9.63 0.18 -12.52
C SER A 113 9.57 -1.17 -13.23
N SER A 114 9.14 -2.23 -12.52
CA SER A 114 9.06 -3.58 -13.06
C SER A 114 8.09 -3.69 -14.23
N LEU A 115 6.89 -3.13 -14.14
CA LEU A 115 5.89 -3.22 -15.20
C LEU A 115 6.28 -2.40 -16.43
N ASN A 116 6.99 -1.28 -16.26
CA ASN A 116 7.54 -0.53 -17.40
C ASN A 116 8.65 -1.31 -18.11
N ALA A 117 9.54 -1.98 -17.37
CA ALA A 117 10.56 -2.84 -17.97
C ALA A 117 9.94 -4.03 -18.72
N LEU A 118 8.94 -4.68 -18.13
CA LEU A 118 8.20 -5.78 -18.77
C LEU A 118 7.41 -5.30 -20.00
N ARG A 119 6.93 -4.05 -20.00
CA ARG A 119 6.30 -3.44 -21.17
C ARG A 119 7.29 -3.24 -22.32
N ALA A 120 8.49 -2.75 -22.04
CA ALA A 120 9.54 -2.65 -23.04
C ALA A 120 9.93 -4.04 -23.61
N HIS A 121 10.02 -5.06 -22.75
CA HIS A 121 10.28 -6.44 -23.21
C HIS A 121 9.15 -7.00 -24.08
N ALA A 122 7.89 -6.69 -23.75
CA ALA A 122 6.75 -7.04 -24.59
C ALA A 122 6.80 -6.34 -25.97
N GLU A 123 7.21 -5.08 -26.02
CA GLU A 123 7.40 -4.33 -27.27
C GLU A 123 8.51 -4.95 -28.13
N GLU A 124 9.64 -5.31 -27.51
CA GLU A 124 10.75 -5.99 -28.18
C GLU A 124 10.30 -7.33 -28.77
N LEU A 125 9.67 -8.19 -27.96
CA LEU A 125 9.16 -9.48 -28.40
C LEU A 125 8.17 -9.33 -29.56
N ARG A 126 7.28 -8.33 -29.52
CA ARG A 126 6.35 -8.02 -30.62
C ARG A 126 7.06 -7.49 -31.86
N SER A 127 8.15 -6.73 -31.71
CA SER A 127 8.92 -6.22 -32.84
C SER A 127 9.65 -7.32 -33.62
N GLU A 128 10.00 -8.42 -32.94
CA GLU A 128 10.54 -9.60 -33.61
C GLU A 128 9.47 -10.28 -34.47
N VAL A 129 8.18 -10.18 -34.09
CA VAL A 129 7.04 -10.73 -34.82
C VAL A 129 6.78 -9.95 -36.11
N ASP A 130 7.32 -10.48 -37.20
CA ASP A 130 6.96 -10.11 -38.57
C ASP A 130 5.43 -9.97 -38.76
N ALA A 131 5.00 -8.79 -39.19
CA ALA A 131 3.61 -8.41 -39.33
C ALA A 131 2.85 -9.30 -40.32
N ASP A 132 3.54 -9.88 -41.30
CA ASP A 132 2.97 -10.72 -42.35
C ASP A 132 2.78 -12.18 -41.92
N SER A 133 3.22 -12.57 -40.73
CA SER A 133 3.05 -13.94 -40.27
C SER A 133 2.81 -14.02 -38.76
N ALA A 134 1.71 -13.47 -38.25
CA ALA A 134 1.32 -13.56 -36.83
C ALA A 134 1.29 -14.99 -36.23
N ILE A 135 1.40 -16.05 -37.05
CA ILE A 135 1.49 -17.45 -36.64
C ILE A 135 2.97 -17.95 -36.60
N TRP A 136 3.92 -17.25 -37.22
CA TRP A 136 5.31 -17.69 -37.35
C TRP A 136 6.00 -17.87 -35.98
N TRP A 137 5.71 -16.98 -35.02
CA TRP A 137 6.31 -17.05 -33.68
C TRP A 137 5.87 -18.30 -32.90
N LEU A 138 4.64 -18.80 -33.13
CA LEU A 138 4.14 -20.05 -32.53
C LEU A 138 4.94 -21.27 -33.00
N LYS A 139 5.66 -21.16 -34.14
CA LYS A 139 6.54 -22.22 -34.64
C LYS A 139 7.92 -22.20 -33.97
N LYS A 140 8.23 -21.19 -33.14
CA LYS A 140 9.46 -21.12 -32.32
C LYS A 140 9.11 -21.44 -30.86
N PRO A 141 9.45 -22.64 -30.35
CA PRO A 141 9.19 -23.00 -28.95
C PRO A 141 9.77 -22.00 -27.94
N SER A 142 10.94 -21.41 -28.23
CA SER A 142 11.56 -20.40 -27.36
C SER A 142 10.71 -19.13 -27.23
N ALA A 143 10.09 -18.65 -28.32
CA ALA A 143 9.25 -17.46 -28.29
C ALA A 143 7.93 -17.69 -27.51
N VAL A 144 7.38 -18.91 -27.58
CA VAL A 144 6.20 -19.30 -26.78
C VAL A 144 6.54 -19.35 -25.29
N ILE A 145 7.70 -19.90 -24.94
CA ILE A 145 8.18 -19.94 -23.55
C ILE A 145 8.44 -18.52 -23.04
N GLU A 146 9.13 -17.70 -23.82
CA GLU A 146 9.42 -16.31 -23.47
C GLU A 146 8.13 -15.49 -23.26
N ASN A 147 7.16 -15.61 -24.16
CA ASN A 147 5.85 -14.96 -24.00
C ASN A 147 5.14 -15.41 -22.71
N LYS A 148 5.19 -16.71 -22.39
CA LYS A 148 4.63 -17.23 -21.15
C LYS A 148 5.35 -16.65 -19.93
N ASP A 149 6.67 -16.69 -19.91
CA ASP A 149 7.48 -16.22 -18.78
C ASP A 149 7.27 -14.72 -18.54
N LEU A 150 7.14 -13.95 -19.62
CA LEU A 150 6.83 -12.53 -19.61
C LEU A 150 5.43 -12.26 -19.03
N LYS A 151 4.40 -13.00 -19.48
CA LYS A 151 3.04 -12.91 -18.91
C LYS A 151 3.02 -13.27 -17.42
N ASP A 152 3.72 -14.34 -17.04
CA ASP A 152 3.82 -14.76 -15.64
C ASP A 152 4.55 -13.71 -14.79
N ALA A 153 5.60 -13.07 -15.33
CA ALA A 153 6.32 -11.99 -14.65
C ALA A 153 5.44 -10.75 -14.45
N VAL A 154 4.66 -10.35 -15.45
CA VAL A 154 3.68 -9.25 -15.34
C VAL A 154 2.65 -9.56 -14.25
N ASN A 155 2.09 -10.77 -14.26
CA ASN A 155 1.08 -11.17 -13.28
C ASN A 155 1.64 -11.23 -11.85
N ARG A 156 2.89 -11.71 -11.67
CA ARG A 156 3.56 -11.68 -10.36
C ARG A 156 3.80 -10.26 -9.86
N ALA A 157 4.30 -9.36 -10.72
CA ALA A 157 4.54 -7.97 -10.36
C ALA A 157 3.23 -7.25 -10.01
N TRP A 158 2.17 -7.49 -10.77
CA TRP A 158 0.85 -6.94 -10.50
C TRP A 158 0.26 -7.49 -9.20
N GLN A 159 0.38 -8.79 -8.94
CA GLN A 159 -0.08 -9.39 -7.70
C GLN A 159 0.64 -8.79 -6.49
N ALA A 160 1.96 -8.66 -6.52
CA ALA A 160 2.73 -8.07 -5.42
C ALA A 160 2.29 -6.64 -5.08
N TYR A 161 1.93 -5.84 -6.09
CA TYR A 161 1.35 -4.51 -5.89
C TYR A 161 -0.01 -4.56 -5.18
N ASN A 162 -0.92 -5.44 -5.62
CA ASN A 162 -2.25 -5.58 -5.00
C ASN A 162 -2.19 -6.17 -3.58
N ASP A 163 -1.25 -7.08 -3.33
CA ASP A 163 -1.02 -7.64 -2.00
C ASP A 163 -0.55 -6.54 -1.04
N ALA A 164 0.38 -5.68 -1.47
CA ALA A 164 0.84 -4.53 -0.69
C ALA A 164 -0.29 -3.51 -0.40
N GLU A 165 -1.16 -3.24 -1.37
CA GLU A 165 -2.36 -2.41 -1.16
C GLU A 165 -3.28 -3.01 -0.10
N THR A 166 -3.51 -4.33 -0.18
CA THR A 166 -4.36 -5.07 0.75
C THR A 166 -3.76 -5.08 2.16
N ASP A 167 -2.45 -5.27 2.29
CA ASP A 167 -1.74 -5.25 3.56
C ASP A 167 -1.83 -3.87 4.22
N CYS A 168 -1.66 -2.80 3.44
CA CYS A 168 -1.86 -1.43 3.91
C CYS A 168 -3.28 -1.19 4.43
N ALA A 169 -4.30 -1.59 3.64
CA ALA A 169 -5.70 -1.45 4.04
C ALA A 169 -6.05 -2.27 5.29
N ASN A 170 -5.46 -3.45 5.45
CA ASN A 170 -5.66 -4.31 6.62
C ASN A 170 -5.00 -3.73 7.88
N ALA A 171 -3.81 -3.14 7.76
CA ALA A 171 -3.15 -2.46 8.87
C ALA A 171 -4.02 -1.32 9.42
N ILE A 172 -4.57 -0.48 8.53
CA ILE A 172 -5.49 0.60 8.91
C ILE A 172 -6.79 0.05 9.53
N SER A 173 -7.36 -1.00 8.93
CA SER A 173 -8.62 -1.59 9.40
C SER A 173 -8.49 -2.22 10.78
N ALA A 174 -7.36 -2.86 11.08
CA ALA A 174 -7.10 -3.48 12.37
C ALA A 174 -7.14 -2.46 13.52
N LEU A 175 -6.63 -1.26 13.28
CA LEU A 175 -6.62 -0.16 14.26
C LEU A 175 -8.01 0.46 14.45
N CYS A 176 -8.79 0.57 13.38
CA CYS A 176 -10.15 1.12 13.44
C CYS A 176 -11.22 0.10 13.91
N GLY A 177 -10.83 -1.13 14.25
CA GLY A 177 -11.77 -2.21 14.60
C GLY A 177 -12.66 -2.68 13.43
N ALA A 178 -12.25 -2.38 12.18
CA ALA A 178 -12.94 -2.80 10.96
C ALA A 178 -12.47 -4.20 10.52
N ARG A 179 -13.35 -4.96 9.85
CA ARG A 179 -13.04 -6.33 9.41
C ARG A 179 -12.02 -6.32 8.25
N PRO A 180 -10.99 -7.19 8.24
CA PRO A 180 -10.02 -7.27 7.14
C PRO A 180 -10.71 -7.48 5.79
N THR A 181 -10.28 -6.74 4.77
CA THR A 181 -10.85 -6.86 3.42
C THR A 181 -10.17 -8.01 2.69
N SER A 182 -10.95 -8.98 2.21
CA SER A 182 -10.48 -10.01 1.27
C SER A 182 -10.95 -9.66 -0.14
N ARG A 183 -10.07 -9.78 -1.14
CA ARG A 183 -10.45 -9.58 -2.55
C ARG A 183 -11.43 -10.69 -2.97
N PRO A 184 -12.57 -10.39 -3.61
CA PRO A 184 -13.42 -11.43 -4.17
C PRO A 184 -12.63 -12.20 -5.23
N THR A 185 -12.46 -13.50 -5.01
CA THR A 185 -11.88 -14.40 -6.01
C THR A 185 -12.85 -14.50 -7.18
N SER A 186 -12.52 -13.85 -8.30
CA SER A 186 -13.19 -14.06 -9.57
C SER A 186 -13.11 -15.54 -9.90
N THR A 187 -14.23 -16.24 -9.74
CA THR A 187 -14.38 -17.66 -10.09
C THR A 187 -14.19 -17.77 -11.61
N PRO A 188 -13.39 -18.71 -12.13
CA PRO A 188 -13.33 -18.93 -13.56
C PRO A 188 -14.69 -19.46 -14.00
N VAL A 189 -15.35 -18.73 -14.89
CA VAL A 189 -16.51 -19.25 -15.64
C VAL A 189 -15.96 -20.32 -16.57
N GLY A 190 -16.43 -21.56 -16.38
CA GLY A 190 -16.04 -22.72 -17.19
C GLY A 190 -16.63 -22.72 -18.59
#